data_AF-A0A915BR39-F1
#
_entry.id   AF-A0A915BR39-F1
#
_cell.length_a   1.000
_cell.length_b   1.000
_cell.length_c   1.000
_cell.angle_alpha   90.00
_cell.angle_beta   90.00
_cell.angle_gamma   90.00
#
_symmetry.space_group_name_H-M   'P 1'
#
loop_
_entity.id
_entity.type
_entity.pdbx_description
1 polymer ?
#
loop_
_entity_poly.entity_id
_entity_poly.type
_entity_poly.pdbx_seq_one_letter_code
_entity_poly.pdbx_strand_id
1 'polypeptide(L)'
;MLTKFHIPPTVAERFDAREHWPLCRSSTAKVYDQGACWNYWLLSTLSTIEDRICIASNGEEKMRLSMFHLLTCCQECGGCRGGNPEAVYIYWVKYGITTEMCQPSHGLFSSIETNCGSPCPLSIVKKADRQLRLHIKPCHSECLNPEHRYLDIYDRTQTNVHYGDYVNLIQKTAISERRAKSWDRGEIVRRQLYIDDAKWLDLVKKELFLRGPLSMDLLLDDDFFLYRSGMCAFQHCFID
;
A
#
# COMPACT_ATOMS: atom_id res chain seq x y z
N MET A 1 -4.77 -16.18 16.19
CA MET A 1 -3.35 -16.54 16.36
C MET A 1 -2.52 -15.45 17.03
N LEU A 2 -2.60 -14.17 16.61
CA LEU A 2 -1.81 -13.07 17.19
C LEU A 2 -2.02 -12.83 18.69
N THR A 3 -3.21 -13.13 19.22
CA THR A 3 -3.55 -12.91 20.64
C THR A 3 -2.80 -13.81 21.62
N LYS A 4 -2.22 -14.93 21.15
CA LYS A 4 -1.41 -15.84 21.98
C LYS A 4 0.10 -15.65 21.79
N PHE A 5 0.48 -14.96 20.72
CA PHE A 5 1.87 -14.69 20.41
C PHE A 5 2.40 -13.56 21.30
N HIS A 6 3.62 -13.70 21.80
CA HIS A 6 4.31 -12.68 22.59
C HIS A 6 5.57 -12.24 21.83
N ILE A 7 5.72 -10.94 21.63
CA ILE A 7 6.90 -10.38 20.99
C ILE A 7 8.07 -10.48 21.98
N PRO A 8 9.28 -10.91 21.54
CA PRO A 8 10.46 -10.87 22.39
C PRO A 8 10.71 -9.46 22.97
N PRO A 9 11.12 -9.31 24.25
CA PRO A 9 11.30 -7.99 24.87
C PRO A 9 12.23 -7.05 24.09
N THR A 10 13.34 -7.57 23.56
CA THR A 10 14.30 -6.81 22.74
C THR A 10 13.69 -6.26 21.45
N VAL A 11 12.79 -7.02 20.83
CA VAL A 11 12.04 -6.62 19.64
C VAL A 11 10.94 -5.62 19.98
N ALA A 12 10.33 -5.75 21.16
CA ALA A 12 9.29 -4.83 21.62
C ALA A 12 9.82 -3.39 21.85
N GLU A 13 11.11 -3.27 22.18
CA GLU A 13 11.85 -2.01 22.33
C GLU A 13 12.27 -1.41 20.98
N ARG A 14 12.87 -2.21 20.09
CA ARG A 14 13.33 -1.74 18.78
C ARG A 14 13.14 -2.81 17.71
N PHE A 15 12.56 -2.40 16.58
CA PHE A 15 12.38 -3.25 15.41
C PHE A 15 12.60 -2.46 14.12
N ASP A 16 13.33 -3.04 13.18
CA ASP A 16 13.51 -2.53 11.83
C ASP A 16 13.33 -3.68 10.81
N ALA A 17 12.31 -3.58 9.96
CA ALA A 17 12.01 -4.60 8.96
C ALA A 17 13.18 -4.82 7.97
N ARG A 18 13.99 -3.78 7.70
CA ARG A 18 15.13 -3.84 6.77
C ARG A 18 16.30 -4.63 7.35
N GLU A 19 16.36 -4.75 8.67
CA GLU A 19 17.35 -5.55 9.41
C GLU A 19 16.79 -6.95 9.69
N HIS A 20 15.49 -7.07 9.96
CA HIS A 20 14.85 -8.34 10.26
C HIS A 20 14.72 -9.26 9.03
N TRP A 21 14.46 -8.69 7.84
CA TRP A 21 14.45 -9.41 6.56
C TRP A 21 15.50 -8.86 5.60
N PRO A 22 16.79 -9.15 5.82
CA PRO A 22 17.88 -8.57 5.04
C PRO A 22 17.83 -8.95 3.55
N LEU A 23 17.29 -10.13 3.22
CA LEU A 23 17.08 -10.56 1.83
C LEU A 23 16.06 -9.67 1.10
N CYS A 24 15.15 -9.03 1.82
CA CYS A 24 14.13 -8.12 1.30
C CYS A 24 14.47 -6.64 1.49
N ARG A 25 15.72 -6.33 1.86
CA ARG A 25 16.16 -4.94 2.07
C ARG A 25 15.96 -4.06 0.84
N SER A 26 16.09 -4.60 -0.37
CA SER A 26 15.91 -3.86 -1.61
C SER A 26 14.48 -3.37 -1.86
N SER A 27 13.47 -4.04 -1.32
CA SER A 27 12.08 -3.60 -1.40
C SER A 27 11.73 -2.74 -0.18
N THR A 28 12.01 -3.24 1.03
CA THR A 28 11.63 -2.61 2.31
C THR A 28 12.35 -1.29 2.60
N ALA A 29 13.52 -1.06 1.99
CA ALA A 29 14.25 0.20 2.11
C ALA A 29 13.95 1.19 0.98
N LYS A 30 13.13 0.81 -0.02
CA LYS A 30 12.83 1.71 -1.14
C LYS A 30 11.85 2.79 -0.71
N VAL A 31 12.20 4.02 -1.03
CA VAL A 31 11.32 5.19 -0.93
C VAL A 31 10.77 5.50 -2.31
N TYR A 32 9.45 5.73 -2.39
CA TYR A 32 8.78 6.07 -3.64
C TYR A 32 8.47 7.57 -3.69
N ASP A 33 8.52 8.12 -4.89
CA ASP A 33 8.03 9.45 -5.19
C ASP A 33 6.66 9.32 -5.87
N GLN A 34 5.64 9.93 -5.26
CA GLN A 34 4.28 9.96 -5.79
C GLN A 34 4.08 10.98 -6.92
N GLY A 35 5.03 11.91 -7.09
CA GLY A 35 4.98 13.00 -8.05
C GLY A 35 3.76 13.90 -7.86
N ALA A 36 3.31 14.53 -8.95
CA ALA A 36 2.15 15.43 -8.95
C ALA A 36 0.78 14.76 -8.81
N CYS A 37 0.73 13.55 -8.28
CA CYS A 37 -0.45 12.74 -8.17
C CYS A 37 -0.70 12.36 -6.72
N TRP A 38 -1.93 12.52 -6.21
CA TRP A 38 -2.29 12.06 -4.87
C TRP A 38 -2.61 10.56 -4.90
N ASN A 39 -1.65 9.75 -5.34
CA ASN A 39 -1.73 8.29 -5.44
C ASN A 39 -1.04 7.58 -4.26
N TYR A 40 -0.90 8.25 -3.10
CA TYR A 40 -0.31 7.68 -1.88
C TYR A 40 -0.93 6.33 -1.54
N TRP A 41 -2.26 6.22 -1.64
CA TRP A 41 -3.06 5.02 -1.38
C TRP A 41 -2.62 3.81 -2.22
N LEU A 42 -2.13 4.06 -3.44
CA LEU A 42 -1.68 3.05 -4.39
C LEU A 42 -0.25 2.64 -4.08
N LEU A 43 0.65 3.61 -3.97
CA LEU A 43 2.08 3.38 -3.76
C LEU A 43 2.36 2.73 -2.41
N SER A 44 1.73 3.20 -1.33
CA SER A 44 1.90 2.62 0.01
C SER A 44 1.43 1.17 0.04
N THR A 45 0.30 0.89 -0.64
CA THR A 45 -0.29 -0.44 -0.66
C THR A 45 0.53 -1.40 -1.51
N LEU A 46 0.91 -1.00 -2.73
CA LEU A 46 1.77 -1.82 -3.58
C LEU A 46 3.13 -2.10 -2.93
N SER A 47 3.76 -1.10 -2.33
CA SER A 47 5.02 -1.31 -1.60
C SER A 47 4.86 -2.34 -0.49
N THR A 48 3.77 -2.27 0.27
CA THR A 48 3.49 -3.22 1.34
C THR A 48 3.28 -4.64 0.79
N ILE A 49 2.54 -4.78 -0.31
CA ILE A 49 2.31 -6.07 -0.97
C ILE A 49 3.64 -6.65 -1.49
N GLU A 50 4.44 -5.85 -2.20
CA GLU A 50 5.76 -6.25 -2.71
C GLU A 50 6.70 -6.73 -1.59
N ASP A 51 6.77 -5.99 -0.47
CA ASP A 51 7.56 -6.36 0.69
C ASP A 51 7.12 -7.69 1.29
N ARG A 52 5.81 -7.90 1.40
CA ARG A 52 5.26 -9.12 1.98
C ARG A 52 5.40 -10.34 1.07
N ILE A 53 5.33 -10.17 -0.24
CA ILE A 53 5.67 -11.22 -1.21
C ILE A 53 7.13 -11.64 -1.02
N CYS A 54 8.04 -10.67 -0.92
CA CYS A 54 9.45 -10.98 -0.66
C CYS A 54 9.64 -11.69 0.68
N ILE A 55 9.03 -11.20 1.75
CA ILE A 55 9.17 -11.80 3.09
C ILE A 55 8.62 -13.22 3.12
N ALA A 56 7.46 -13.47 2.53
CA ALA A 56 6.83 -14.77 2.53
C ALA A 56 7.55 -15.80 1.65
N SER A 57 8.23 -15.34 0.60
CA SER A 57 9.10 -16.17 -0.24
C SER A 57 10.52 -16.30 0.30
N ASN A 58 10.79 -15.87 1.54
CA ASN A 58 12.14 -15.82 2.12
C ASN A 58 13.18 -15.11 1.22
N GLY A 59 12.73 -14.10 0.48
CA GLY A 59 13.58 -13.31 -0.41
C GLY A 59 13.80 -13.88 -1.80
N GLU A 60 13.16 -14.99 -2.16
CA GLU A 60 13.24 -15.57 -3.51
C GLU A 60 12.51 -14.69 -4.54
N GLU A 61 11.41 -14.06 -4.14
CA GLU A 61 10.59 -13.24 -5.04
C GLU A 61 10.73 -11.74 -4.75
N LYS A 62 11.30 -11.00 -5.70
CA LYS A 62 11.51 -9.55 -5.60
C LYS A 62 10.96 -8.85 -6.83
N MET A 63 9.64 -8.72 -6.88
CA MET A 63 8.95 -8.12 -8.02
C MET A 63 8.53 -6.69 -7.78
N ARG A 64 8.12 -6.05 -8.88
CA ARG A 64 7.44 -4.77 -8.90
C ARG A 64 6.05 -4.97 -9.46
N LEU A 65 5.02 -4.55 -8.73
CA LEU A 65 3.64 -4.62 -9.15
C LEU A 65 3.28 -3.38 -9.97
N SER A 66 2.45 -3.59 -10.99
CA SER A 66 2.06 -2.58 -11.96
C SER A 66 1.05 -1.59 -11.37
N MET A 67 1.46 -0.33 -11.21
CA MET A 67 0.51 0.76 -10.95
C MET A 67 -0.45 0.96 -12.12
N PHE A 68 0.04 0.79 -13.36
CA PHE A 68 -0.78 0.90 -14.57
C PHE A 68 -1.96 -0.07 -14.55
N HIS A 69 -1.73 -1.32 -14.14
CA HIS A 69 -2.79 -2.32 -14.03
C HIS A 69 -3.87 -1.84 -13.06
N LEU A 70 -3.51 -1.41 -11.86
CA LEU A 70 -4.51 -0.98 -10.87
C LEU A 70 -5.27 0.27 -11.31
N LEU A 71 -4.58 1.25 -11.90
CA LEU A 71 -5.22 2.48 -12.37
C LEU A 71 -6.15 2.28 -13.59
N THR A 72 -5.95 1.22 -14.38
CA THR A 72 -6.79 0.92 -15.55
C THR A 72 -7.86 -0.14 -15.25
N CYS A 73 -7.56 -1.13 -14.40
CA CYS A 73 -8.40 -2.29 -14.14
C CYS A 73 -9.20 -2.23 -12.84
N CYS A 74 -8.76 -1.47 -11.82
CA CYS A 74 -9.49 -1.34 -10.57
C CYS A 74 -10.28 -0.02 -10.49
N GLN A 75 -11.50 -0.04 -11.03
CA GLN A 75 -12.38 1.13 -11.04
C GLN A 75 -12.78 1.63 -9.64
N GLU A 76 -12.81 0.72 -8.65
CA GLU A 76 -13.18 1.04 -7.26
C GLU A 76 -11.98 1.46 -6.39
N CYS A 77 -10.74 1.33 -6.89
CA CYS A 77 -9.54 1.62 -6.12
C CYS A 77 -9.26 3.12 -6.01
N GLY A 78 -9.51 3.89 -7.07
CA GLY A 78 -9.33 5.34 -7.09
C GLY A 78 -8.48 5.84 -8.24
N GLY A 79 -7.88 7.02 -8.08
CA GLY A 79 -7.06 7.64 -9.11
C GLY A 79 -6.15 8.73 -8.55
N CYS A 80 -5.88 9.74 -9.37
CA CYS A 80 -4.87 10.75 -9.05
C CYS A 80 -5.28 11.77 -7.98
N ARG A 81 -6.55 11.77 -7.59
CA ARG A 81 -7.11 12.66 -6.57
C ARG A 81 -7.40 11.94 -5.25
N GLY A 82 -6.80 10.76 -5.06
CA GLY A 82 -7.07 9.89 -3.93
C GLY A 82 -7.75 8.59 -4.35
N GLY A 83 -7.86 7.69 -3.37
CA GLY A 83 -8.33 6.33 -3.54
C GLY A 83 -8.39 5.60 -2.22
N ASN A 84 -8.69 4.32 -2.26
CA ASN A 84 -8.92 3.48 -1.10
C ASN A 84 -7.89 2.33 -1.05
N PRO A 85 -6.93 2.36 -0.11
CA PRO A 85 -5.99 1.25 0.13
C PRO A 85 -6.69 -0.11 0.33
N GLU A 86 -7.84 -0.14 1.02
CA GLU A 86 -8.61 -1.36 1.27
C GLU A 86 -9.04 -2.02 -0.05
N ALA A 87 -9.52 -1.21 -1.00
CA ALA A 87 -9.98 -1.68 -2.30
C ALA A 87 -8.83 -2.32 -3.11
N VAL A 88 -7.60 -1.83 -2.95
CA VAL A 88 -6.42 -2.43 -3.61
C VAL A 88 -6.11 -3.80 -3.04
N TYR A 89 -6.12 -3.96 -1.72
CA TYR A 89 -5.93 -5.28 -1.11
C TYR A 89 -7.03 -6.25 -1.56
N ILE A 90 -8.29 -5.82 -1.54
CA ILE A 90 -9.41 -6.64 -2.01
C ILE A 90 -9.21 -7.03 -3.48
N TYR A 91 -8.83 -6.06 -4.33
CA TYR A 91 -8.58 -6.31 -5.75
C TYR A 91 -7.48 -7.33 -5.96
N TRP A 92 -6.34 -7.14 -5.28
CA TRP A 92 -5.21 -8.07 -5.35
C TRP A 92 -5.61 -9.50 -4.95
N VAL A 93 -6.36 -9.66 -3.86
CA VAL A 93 -6.81 -10.98 -3.42
C VAL A 93 -7.78 -11.63 -4.40
N LYS A 94 -8.62 -10.83 -5.07
CA LYS A 94 -9.70 -11.35 -5.91
C LYS A 94 -9.28 -11.58 -7.36
N TYR A 95 -8.35 -10.76 -7.87
CA TYR A 95 -8.01 -10.70 -9.29
C TYR A 95 -6.49 -10.80 -9.56
N GLY A 96 -5.67 -10.63 -8.53
CA GLY A 96 -4.23 -10.47 -8.68
C GLY A 96 -3.84 -9.10 -9.25
N ILE A 97 -2.53 -8.83 -9.30
CA ILE A 97 -1.96 -7.64 -9.93
C ILE A 97 -0.80 -8.09 -10.81
N THR A 98 -0.68 -7.54 -12.02
CA THR A 98 0.45 -7.84 -12.92
C THR A 98 1.73 -7.13 -12.45
N THR A 99 2.88 -7.59 -12.94
CA THR A 99 4.16 -6.93 -12.68
C THR A 99 4.41 -5.74 -13.61
N GLU A 100 5.30 -4.84 -13.21
CA GLU A 100 5.86 -3.78 -14.06
C GLU A 100 6.53 -4.33 -15.32
N MET A 101 7.03 -5.57 -15.30
CA MET A 101 7.61 -6.22 -16.50
C MET A 101 6.55 -6.53 -17.55
N CYS A 102 5.37 -6.95 -17.11
CA CYS A 102 4.21 -7.26 -17.95
C CYS A 102 3.49 -5.99 -18.42
N GLN A 103 3.21 -5.06 -17.51
CA GLN A 103 2.50 -3.81 -17.78
C GLN A 103 3.24 -2.63 -17.13
N PRO A 104 4.18 -2.00 -17.86
CA PRO A 104 5.01 -0.95 -17.30
C PRO A 104 4.24 0.36 -17.03
N SER A 105 4.49 0.97 -15.88
CA SER A 105 3.84 2.21 -15.45
C SER A 105 4.52 3.48 -15.97
N HIS A 106 5.75 3.40 -16.47
CA HIS A 106 6.53 4.57 -16.91
C HIS A 106 5.83 5.37 -18.03
N GLY A 107 5.06 4.71 -18.89
CA GLY A 107 4.30 5.39 -19.94
C GLY A 107 3.15 6.25 -19.39
N LEU A 108 2.52 5.83 -18.29
CA LEU A 108 1.35 6.49 -17.70
C LEU A 108 1.70 7.80 -17.01
N PHE A 109 2.84 7.81 -16.32
CA PHE A 109 3.33 8.95 -15.56
C PHE A 109 4.36 9.81 -16.31
N SER A 110 4.74 9.42 -17.54
CA SER A 110 5.67 10.19 -18.39
C SER A 110 5.22 11.63 -18.66
N SER A 111 3.91 11.88 -18.63
CA SER A 111 3.29 13.19 -18.86
C SER A 111 2.93 13.94 -17.57
N ILE A 112 3.17 13.32 -16.41
CA ILE A 112 2.86 13.88 -15.09
C ILE A 112 4.13 14.50 -14.53
N GLU A 113 4.01 15.74 -14.06
CA GLU A 113 5.10 16.46 -13.42
C GLU A 113 5.58 15.68 -12.18
N THR A 114 6.87 15.38 -12.11
CA THR A 114 7.44 14.62 -10.99
C THR A 114 7.73 15.49 -9.79
N ASN A 115 7.88 16.81 -9.97
CA ASN A 115 8.16 17.74 -8.89
C ASN A 115 7.12 18.86 -8.84
N CYS A 116 6.22 18.81 -7.85
CA CYS A 116 5.23 19.86 -7.61
C CYS A 116 5.39 20.53 -6.25
N GLY A 117 6.49 20.28 -5.53
CA GLY A 117 6.69 20.71 -4.15
C GLY A 117 5.84 19.92 -3.14
N SER A 118 6.00 20.30 -1.87
CA SER A 118 5.33 19.67 -0.72
C SER A 118 4.74 20.76 0.19
N PRO A 119 3.40 20.88 0.32
CA PRO A 119 2.38 20.08 -0.36
C PRO A 119 2.27 20.39 -1.85
N CYS A 120 1.89 19.36 -2.63
CA CYS A 120 1.61 19.50 -4.05
C CYS A 120 0.33 20.34 -4.30
N PRO A 121 0.38 21.45 -5.06
CA PRO A 121 -0.78 22.28 -5.33
C PRO A 121 -1.92 21.54 -6.04
N LEU A 122 -3.15 21.75 -5.57
CA LEU A 122 -4.36 21.13 -6.14
C LEU A 122 -4.54 21.42 -7.64
N SER A 123 -4.09 22.58 -8.13
CA SER A 123 -4.15 22.93 -9.56
C SER A 123 -3.30 21.98 -10.41
N ILE A 124 -2.11 21.64 -9.93
CA ILE A 124 -1.20 20.70 -10.60
C ILE A 124 -1.78 19.29 -10.55
N VAL A 125 -2.28 18.85 -9.39
CA VAL A 125 -2.93 17.53 -9.23
C VAL A 125 -4.15 17.39 -10.14
N LYS A 126 -4.97 18.45 -10.28
CA LYS A 126 -6.11 18.46 -11.21
C LYS A 126 -5.67 18.31 -12.66
N LYS A 127 -4.54 18.89 -13.05
CA LYS A 127 -3.95 18.75 -14.39
C LYS A 127 -3.45 17.32 -14.60
N ALA A 128 -2.71 16.78 -13.63
CA ALA A 128 -2.23 15.40 -13.66
C ALA A 128 -3.39 14.39 -13.76
N ASP A 129 -4.45 14.56 -12.98
CA ASP A 129 -5.66 13.72 -13.06
C ASP A 129 -6.32 13.75 -14.45
N ARG A 130 -6.39 14.93 -15.09
CA ARG A 130 -6.92 15.04 -16.46
C ARG A 130 -6.02 14.31 -17.45
N GLN A 131 -4.71 14.52 -17.38
CA GLN A 131 -3.75 13.83 -18.25
C GLN A 131 -3.82 12.33 -18.06
N LEU A 132 -3.88 11.86 -16.82
CA LEU A 132 -4.01 10.45 -16.48
C LEU A 132 -5.27 9.85 -17.11
N ARG A 133 -6.43 10.50 -16.99
CA ARG A 133 -7.69 10.04 -17.59
C ARG A 133 -7.65 9.99 -19.12
N LEU A 134 -6.88 10.86 -19.78
CA LEU A 134 -6.71 10.83 -21.23
C LEU A 134 -5.81 9.67 -21.70
N HIS A 135 -4.86 9.25 -20.86
CA HIS A 135 -3.89 8.20 -21.19
C HIS A 135 -4.24 6.83 -20.59
N ILE A 136 -5.17 6.77 -19.62
CA ILE A 136 -5.75 5.53 -19.11
C ILE A 136 -6.39 4.83 -20.30
N LYS A 137 -5.75 3.75 -20.73
CA LYS A 137 -6.30 2.81 -21.69
C LYS A 137 -7.32 1.91 -20.98
N PRO A 138 -8.22 1.26 -21.72
CA PRO A 138 -9.02 0.17 -21.18
C PRO A 138 -8.13 -0.84 -20.47
N CYS A 139 -8.66 -1.44 -19.41
CA CYS A 139 -7.99 -2.55 -18.74
C CYS A 139 -7.57 -3.60 -19.79
N HIS A 140 -6.28 -3.88 -19.85
CA HIS A 140 -5.75 -4.92 -20.72
C HIS A 140 -5.63 -6.22 -19.92
N SER A 141 -6.32 -7.25 -20.41
CA SER A 141 -6.22 -8.63 -19.91
C SER A 141 -5.03 -9.39 -20.50
N GLU A 142 -4.03 -8.68 -21.03
CA GLU A 142 -2.82 -9.26 -21.61
C GLU A 142 -1.60 -8.42 -21.21
N CYS A 143 -0.43 -9.05 -21.17
CA CYS A 143 0.82 -8.31 -20.98
C CYS A 143 1.09 -7.42 -22.20
N LEU A 144 1.48 -6.18 -21.92
CA LEU A 144 1.87 -5.23 -22.95
C LEU A 144 3.30 -5.49 -23.43
N ASN A 145 4.12 -6.12 -22.59
CA ASN A 145 5.45 -6.57 -22.97
C ASN A 145 5.38 -7.98 -23.60
N PRO A 146 5.71 -8.14 -24.90
CA PRO A 146 5.62 -9.41 -25.60
C PRO A 146 6.66 -10.45 -25.13
N GLU A 147 7.70 -10.04 -24.41
CA GLU A 147 8.68 -10.96 -23.80
C GLU A 147 8.15 -11.64 -22.53
N HIS A 148 7.03 -11.14 -21.99
CA HIS A 148 6.40 -11.61 -20.77
C HIS A 148 5.00 -12.15 -21.04
N ARG A 149 4.55 -13.09 -20.21
CA ARG A 149 3.25 -13.76 -20.39
C ARG A 149 2.26 -13.29 -19.34
N TYR A 150 0.99 -13.20 -19.71
CA TYR A 150 -0.10 -12.83 -18.80
C TYR A 150 -0.25 -13.75 -17.57
N LEU A 151 0.38 -14.92 -17.59
CA LEU A 151 0.51 -15.78 -16.42
C LEU A 151 1.31 -15.12 -15.27
N ASP A 152 1.96 -13.98 -15.51
CA ASP A 152 2.66 -13.14 -14.51
C ASP A 152 1.68 -12.34 -13.62
N ILE A 153 0.40 -12.71 -13.57
CA ILE A 153 -0.54 -12.19 -12.58
C ILE A 153 -0.19 -12.79 -11.22
N TYR A 154 0.18 -11.91 -10.29
CA TYR A 154 0.42 -12.30 -8.91
C TYR A 154 -0.90 -12.36 -8.13
N ASP A 155 -1.50 -13.55 -8.15
CA ASP A 155 -2.65 -13.89 -7.32
C ASP A 155 -2.18 -14.42 -5.95
N ARG A 156 -2.85 -13.96 -4.88
CA ARG A 156 -2.71 -14.50 -3.52
C ARG A 156 -2.89 -16.01 -3.51
N THR A 157 -3.73 -16.62 -4.35
CA THR A 157 -3.94 -18.08 -4.33
C THR A 157 -2.67 -18.89 -4.62
N GLN A 158 -1.66 -18.30 -5.25
CA GLN A 158 -0.40 -18.96 -5.59
C GLN A 158 0.70 -18.74 -4.55
N THR A 159 0.55 -17.77 -3.66
CA THR A 159 1.50 -17.47 -2.59
C THR A 159 0.88 -17.86 -1.25
N ASN A 160 1.62 -18.46 -0.32
CA ASN A 160 1.10 -18.85 1.00
C ASN A 160 0.82 -17.64 1.94
N VAL A 161 0.47 -16.49 1.38
CA VAL A 161 0.37 -15.19 2.07
C VAL A 161 -1.08 -14.95 2.51
N HIS A 162 -1.37 -15.21 3.78
CA HIS A 162 -2.67 -14.91 4.39
C HIS A 162 -2.86 -13.40 4.62
N TYR A 163 -3.49 -12.71 3.67
CA TYR A 163 -3.92 -11.31 3.83
C TYR A 163 -5.38 -11.14 4.27
N GLY A 164 -6.17 -12.22 4.23
CA GLY A 164 -7.63 -12.17 4.36
C GLY A 164 -8.20 -11.83 5.74
N ASP A 165 -7.42 -11.95 6.81
CA ASP A 165 -7.98 -11.82 8.17
C ASP A 165 -7.79 -10.42 8.79
N TYR A 166 -7.01 -9.55 8.15
CA TYR A 166 -6.56 -8.27 8.74
C TYR A 166 -6.70 -7.07 7.81
N VAL A 167 -7.54 -7.15 6.78
CA VAL A 167 -8.11 -5.96 6.13
C VAL A 167 -9.14 -5.26 7.05
N ASN A 168 -9.13 -5.54 8.34
CA ASN A 168 -9.36 -4.46 9.29
C ASN A 168 -8.11 -3.59 9.21
N LEU A 169 -8.15 -2.61 8.28
CA LEU A 169 -7.47 -1.34 8.44
C LEU A 169 -7.30 -1.13 9.94
N ILE A 170 -6.06 -1.17 10.42
CA ILE A 170 -5.75 -0.88 11.81
C ILE A 170 -5.92 0.64 11.97
N GLN A 171 -7.05 1.19 11.53
CA GLN A 171 -7.52 2.54 11.72
C GLN A 171 -8.18 2.55 13.09
N LYS A 172 -7.76 3.47 13.95
CA LYS A 172 -8.22 3.68 15.33
C LYS A 172 -9.68 4.19 15.41
N THR A 173 -10.54 3.83 14.45
CA THR A 173 -11.92 4.24 14.17
C THR A 173 -12.15 5.67 13.64
N ALA A 174 -12.73 5.74 12.42
CA ALA A 174 -13.90 6.57 12.03
C ALA A 174 -14.14 6.45 10.51
N ILE A 175 -14.95 5.48 10.06
CA ILE A 175 -15.55 5.51 8.72
C ILE A 175 -17.06 5.69 8.92
N SER A 176 -17.58 6.84 8.49
CA SER A 176 -19.03 7.10 8.44
C SER A 176 -19.72 6.01 7.61
N GLU A 177 -20.86 5.52 8.10
CA GLU A 177 -21.72 4.54 7.44
C GLU A 177 -22.00 4.89 5.98
N ARG A 178 -21.29 4.25 5.05
CA ARG A 178 -21.83 3.92 3.73
C ARG A 178 -21.44 2.50 3.38
N ARG A 179 -22.38 1.59 3.67
CA ARG A 179 -22.61 0.26 3.10
C ARG A 179 -21.61 -0.13 1.99
N ALA A 180 -20.50 -0.78 2.36
CA ALA A 180 -19.74 -1.53 1.37
C ALA A 180 -20.61 -2.73 0.98
N LYS A 181 -20.93 -2.82 -0.31
CA LYS A 181 -21.69 -3.95 -0.85
C LYS A 181 -20.82 -5.21 -0.72
N SER A 182 -21.46 -6.27 -0.20
CA SER A 182 -20.93 -7.63 -0.16
C SER A 182 -20.40 -8.02 -1.53
N TRP A 183 -19.11 -8.37 -1.60
CA TRP A 183 -18.52 -8.99 -2.77
C TRP A 183 -18.14 -10.41 -2.39
N ASP A 184 -19.05 -11.34 -2.65
CA ASP A 184 -18.95 -12.76 -2.32
C ASP A 184 -17.70 -13.42 -2.93
N ARG A 185 -16.68 -13.65 -2.08
CA ARG A 185 -15.90 -14.89 -1.91
C ARG A 185 -14.79 -14.71 -0.86
N GLY A 186 -15.25 -14.50 0.36
CA GLY A 186 -14.46 -14.23 1.56
C GLY A 186 -15.22 -13.17 2.34
N GLU A 187 -15.95 -13.57 3.38
CA GLU A 187 -16.60 -12.60 4.25
C GLU A 187 -15.53 -11.69 4.85
N ILE A 188 -15.42 -10.46 4.35
CA ILE A 188 -14.73 -9.40 5.07
C ILE A 188 -15.62 -9.08 6.25
N VAL A 189 -15.36 -9.74 7.38
CA VAL A 189 -16.07 -9.48 8.63
C VAL A 189 -15.66 -8.09 9.13
N ARG A 190 -16.37 -7.06 8.68
CA ARG A 190 -16.29 -5.71 9.24
C ARG A 190 -16.90 -5.70 10.64
N ARG A 191 -16.15 -6.22 11.61
CA ARG A 191 -16.50 -6.10 13.02
C ARG A 191 -15.91 -4.79 13.51
N GLN A 192 -16.79 -3.84 13.83
CA GLN A 192 -16.41 -2.60 14.51
C GLN A 192 -16.00 -2.96 15.95
N LEU A 193 -14.77 -3.42 16.11
CA LEU A 193 -14.16 -3.71 17.39
C LEU A 193 -13.60 -2.40 17.92
N TYR A 194 -14.16 -1.91 19.03
CA TYR A 194 -13.53 -0.84 19.78
C TYR A 194 -12.29 -1.43 20.47
N ILE A 195 -11.13 -1.24 19.86
CA ILE A 195 -9.84 -1.70 20.39
C ILE A 195 -9.19 -0.50 21.08
N ASP A 196 -8.80 -0.66 22.34
CA ASP A 196 -8.03 0.38 23.05
C ASP A 196 -6.62 0.55 22.44
N ASP A 197 -6.02 1.71 22.67
CA ASP A 197 -4.74 2.10 22.07
C ASP A 197 -3.61 1.10 22.34
N ALA A 198 -3.57 0.52 23.54
CA ALA A 198 -2.53 -0.42 23.94
C ALA A 198 -2.67 -1.75 23.18
N LYS A 199 -3.89 -2.28 23.08
CA LYS A 199 -4.18 -3.49 22.30
C LYS A 199 -3.99 -3.27 20.80
N TRP A 200 -4.35 -2.10 20.30
CA TRP A 200 -4.14 -1.71 18.91
C TRP A 200 -2.63 -1.69 18.60
N LEU A 201 -1.84 -1.04 19.45
CA LEU A 201 -0.39 -0.95 19.29
C LEU A 201 0.27 -2.33 19.36
N ASP A 202 -0.15 -3.18 20.29
CA ASP A 202 0.32 -4.57 20.39
C ASP A 202 0.01 -5.36 19.11
N LEU A 203 -1.18 -5.22 18.54
CA LEU A 203 -1.55 -5.87 17.27
C LEU A 203 -0.69 -5.37 16.10
N VAL A 204 -0.48 -4.06 15.98
CA VAL A 204 0.40 -3.47 14.95
C VAL A 204 1.82 -4.01 15.09
N LYS A 205 2.38 -4.01 16.30
CA LYS A 205 3.73 -4.53 16.55
C LYS A 205 3.84 -6.01 16.19
N LYS A 206 2.84 -6.84 16.54
CA LYS A 206 2.84 -8.27 16.24
C LYS A 206 2.73 -8.54 14.75
N GLU A 207 1.85 -7.81 14.07
CA GLU A 207 1.68 -7.92 12.62
C GLU A 207 2.96 -7.51 11.90
N LEU A 208 3.54 -6.36 12.27
CA LEU A 208 4.79 -5.87 11.72
C LEU A 208 5.93 -6.88 11.93
N PHE A 209 6.04 -7.47 13.11
CA PHE A 209 7.08 -8.45 13.43
C PHE A 209 6.91 -9.77 12.68
N LEU A 210 5.68 -10.29 12.60
CA LEU A 210 5.44 -11.62 12.03
C LEU A 210 5.34 -11.62 10.52
N ARG A 211 4.88 -10.51 9.92
CA ARG A 211 4.49 -10.46 8.50
C ARG A 211 5.11 -9.31 7.73
N GLY A 212 5.81 -8.39 8.39
CA GLY A 212 6.45 -7.26 7.74
C GLY A 212 5.58 -6.02 7.65
N PRO A 213 6.03 -5.02 6.85
CA PRO A 213 5.40 -3.70 6.75
C PRO A 213 3.90 -3.74 6.54
N LEU A 214 3.22 -2.65 6.92
CA LEU A 214 1.78 -2.45 6.75
C LEU A 214 1.52 -1.01 6.29
N SER A 215 0.45 -0.82 5.52
CA SER A 215 -0.02 0.51 5.11
C SER A 215 -0.95 1.09 6.18
N MET A 216 -0.76 2.36 6.52
CA MET A 216 -1.59 3.09 7.47
C MET A 216 -1.83 4.52 6.97
N ASP A 217 -3.01 5.05 7.24
CA ASP A 217 -3.35 6.44 6.96
C ASP A 217 -3.18 7.29 8.23
N LEU A 218 -2.60 8.47 8.07
CA LEU A 218 -2.43 9.46 9.12
C LEU A 218 -3.02 10.79 8.64
N LEU A 219 -3.62 11.54 9.56
CA LEU A 219 -3.97 12.93 9.31
C LEU A 219 -2.68 13.76 9.33
N LEU A 220 -2.51 14.60 8.32
CA LEU A 220 -1.35 15.47 8.17
C LEU A 220 -1.78 16.92 8.42
N ASP A 221 -1.03 17.58 9.29
CA ASP A 221 -1.11 19.02 9.51
C ASP A 221 0.05 19.73 8.78
N ASP A 222 -0.03 21.06 8.64
CA ASP A 222 0.92 21.85 7.83
C ASP A 222 2.38 21.76 8.33
N ASP A 223 2.58 21.53 9.62
CA ASP A 223 3.90 21.37 10.25
C ASP A 223 4.63 20.10 9.78
N PHE A 224 3.90 19.06 9.36
CA PHE A 224 4.48 17.84 8.84
C PHE A 224 5.33 18.09 7.58
N PHE A 225 4.95 19.07 6.74
CA PHE A 225 5.72 19.43 5.54
C PHE A 225 7.07 20.08 5.87
N LEU A 226 7.25 20.56 7.11
CA LEU A 226 8.49 21.16 7.60
C LEU A 226 9.39 20.16 8.33
N TYR A 227 8.94 18.91 8.53
CA TYR A 227 9.72 17.88 9.22
C TYR A 227 11.09 17.64 8.58
N ARG A 228 12.11 17.37 9.41
CA ARG A 228 13.50 17.11 8.99
C ARG A 228 14.13 15.92 9.71
N SER A 229 13.97 15.85 11.03
CA SER A 229 14.51 14.81 11.90
C SER A 229 13.76 14.80 13.24
N GLY A 230 13.98 13.76 14.07
CA GLY A 230 13.41 13.63 15.41
C GLY A 230 12.15 12.77 15.45
N MET A 231 11.28 13.04 16.41
CA MET A 231 9.96 12.41 16.53
C MET A 231 8.89 13.45 16.25
N CYS A 232 8.02 13.18 15.26
CA CYS A 232 6.86 14.04 15.04
C CYS A 232 5.69 13.58 15.91
N ALA A 233 5.17 14.48 16.74
CA ALA A 233 3.97 14.27 17.55
C ALA A 233 2.81 15.08 16.97
N PHE A 234 1.57 14.64 17.21
CA PHE A 234 0.37 15.35 16.76
C PHE A 234 0.46 16.82 17.23
N GLN A 235 0.39 17.77 16.28
CA GLN A 235 0.53 19.23 16.45
C GLN A 235 1.95 19.80 16.65
N HIS A 236 3.00 18.99 16.85
CA HIS A 236 4.38 19.47 16.97
C HIS A 236 5.40 18.42 16.52
N CYS A 237 6.14 18.70 15.42
CA CYS A 237 7.38 17.99 15.14
C CYS A 237 8.56 18.62 15.93
N PHE A 238 9.16 17.86 16.85
CA PHE A 238 10.35 18.30 17.60
C PHE A 238 11.62 17.97 16.83
N ILE A 239 12.53 18.95 16.73
CA ILE A 239 13.92 18.74 16.32
C ILE A 239 14.72 18.58 17.61
N ASP A 240 15.23 17.37 17.87
CA ASP A 240 16.26 17.14 18.89
C ASP A 240 17.64 17.54 18.36
#